data_AF-A0A3N5HJ88-F1
#
_entry.id   AF-A0A3N5HJ88-F1
#
_cell.length_a   1.000
_cell.length_b   1.000
_cell.length_c   1.000
_cell.angle_alpha   90.00
_cell.angle_beta   90.00
_cell.angle_gamma   90.00
#
_symmetry.space_group_name_H-M   'P 1'
#
loop_
_entity.id
_entity.type
_entity.pdbx_description
1 polymer ?
#
loop_
_entity_poly.entity_id
_entity_poly.type
_entity_poly.pdbx_seq_one_letter_code
_entity_poly.pdbx_strand_id
1 'polypeptide(L)'
;MHSITSVDALRQAIVALERRRREQEQGLNDSFMDIVESLKPVNVIRTIARDLAGSPGVRHQAYNAGLGLVAGFAVRKLLFGAGTGPLKKILGAALQVGITSLVGGKGDAIQAAWSQLLRSVLVGRNHSGGSETPY
;
A
#
# COMPACT_ATOMS: atom_id res chain seq x y z
N MET A 1 3.55 41.03 38.35
CA MET A 1 2.13 40.69 38.09
C MET A 1 1.29 41.79 38.72
N HIS A 2 0.56 42.57 37.92
CA HIS A 2 -0.32 43.62 38.46
C HIS A 2 -1.67 42.99 38.82
N SER A 3 -2.07 43.14 40.09
CA SER A 3 -3.38 42.74 40.59
C SER A 3 -4.46 43.68 40.04
N ILE A 4 -5.58 43.09 39.58
CA ILE A 4 -6.69 43.82 38.97
C ILE A 4 -7.57 44.37 40.10
N THR A 5 -7.37 45.63 40.49
CA THR A 5 -8.04 46.24 41.66
C THR A 5 -9.24 47.13 41.30
N SER A 6 -9.68 47.13 40.03
CA SER A 6 -10.78 47.98 39.52
C SER A 6 -11.52 47.31 38.37
N VAL A 7 -12.85 47.53 38.29
CA VAL A 7 -13.73 47.03 37.21
C VAL A 7 -13.25 47.51 35.83
N ASP A 8 -12.67 48.71 35.74
CA ASP A 8 -12.12 49.24 34.49
C ASP A 8 -10.83 48.52 34.07
N ALA A 9 -9.98 48.16 35.02
CA ALA A 9 -8.78 47.37 34.75
C ALA A 9 -9.14 45.95 34.27
N LEU A 10 -10.22 45.37 34.79
CA LEU A 10 -10.73 44.07 34.33
C LEU A 10 -11.26 44.15 32.89
N ARG A 11 -12.02 45.21 32.56
CA ARG A 11 -12.52 45.43 31.20
C ARG A 11 -11.39 45.64 30.19
N GLN A 12 -10.37 46.41 30.55
CA GLN A 12 -9.19 46.59 29.69
C GLN A 12 -8.41 45.30 29.49
N ALA A 13 -8.27 44.47 30.55
CA ALA A 13 -7.65 43.15 30.44
C ALA A 13 -8.46 42.22 29.53
N ILE A 14 -9.79 42.22 29.62
CA ILE A 14 -10.67 41.42 28.74
C ILE A 14 -10.50 41.83 27.27
N VAL A 15 -10.52 43.14 26.97
CA VAL A 15 -10.34 43.65 25.61
C VAL A 15 -8.95 43.30 25.05
N ALA A 16 -7.91 43.39 25.88
CA ALA A 16 -6.55 43.00 25.49
C ALA A 16 -6.43 41.49 25.22
N LEU A 17 -7.09 40.65 26.04
CA LEU A 17 -7.12 39.20 25.87
C LEU A 17 -7.94 38.78 24.65
N GLU A 18 -9.08 39.41 24.37
CA GLU A 18 -9.88 39.16 23.17
C GLU A 18 -9.12 39.51 21.88
N ARG A 19 -8.35 40.61 21.90
CA ARG A 19 -7.52 41.01 20.76
C ARG A 19 -6.43 39.95 20.50
N ARG A 20 -5.73 39.51 21.55
CA ARG A 20 -4.76 38.41 21.47
C ARG A 20 -5.39 37.10 21.00
N ARG A 21 -6.59 36.78 21.49
CA ARG A 21 -7.28 35.54 21.09
C ARG A 21 -7.65 35.56 19.61
N ARG A 22 -8.16 36.68 19.07
CA ARG A 22 -8.46 36.82 17.64
C ARG A 22 -7.21 36.73 16.76
N GLU A 23 -6.09 37.33 17.18
CA GLU A 23 -4.81 37.22 16.47
C GLU A 23 -4.28 35.77 16.47
N GLN A 24 -4.42 35.05 17.59
CA GLN A 24 -4.04 33.64 17.70
C GLN A 24 -4.95 32.70 16.90
N GLU A 25 -6.25 32.97 16.86
CA GLU A 25 -7.23 32.19 16.07
C GLU A 25 -6.96 32.30 14.57
N GLN A 26 -6.56 33.48 14.08
CA GLN A 26 -6.20 33.67 12.67
C GLN A 26 -4.92 32.89 12.31
N GLY A 27 -3.86 32.99 13.12
CA GLY A 27 -2.61 32.25 12.86
C GLY A 27 -2.74 30.72 12.97
N LEU A 28 -3.68 30.24 13.79
CA LEU A 28 -3.94 28.81 13.94
C LEU A 28 -4.70 28.22 12.74
N ASN A 29 -5.62 28.99 12.16
CA ASN A 29 -6.40 28.55 11.00
C ASN A 29 -5.53 28.46 9.73
N ASP A 30 -4.62 29.41 9.55
CA ASP A 30 -3.66 29.40 8.44
C ASP A 30 -2.71 28.19 8.51
N SER A 31 -2.21 27.88 9.71
CA SER A 31 -1.36 26.70 9.93
C SER A 31 -2.12 25.39 9.67
N PHE A 32 -3.41 25.33 10.03
CA PHE A 32 -4.25 24.17 9.76
C PHE A 32 -4.50 24.00 8.26
N MET A 33 -4.74 25.08 7.53
CA MET A 33 -4.92 25.02 6.08
C MET A 33 -3.66 24.55 5.37
N ASP A 34 -2.47 25.01 5.76
CA ASP A 34 -1.20 24.54 5.18
C ASP A 34 -0.91 23.05 5.50
N ILE A 35 -1.27 22.60 6.71
CA ILE A 35 -1.18 21.17 7.06
C ILE A 35 -2.18 20.36 6.23
N VAL A 36 -3.41 20.83 6.08
CA VAL A 36 -4.43 20.17 5.25
C VAL A 36 -4.01 20.15 3.78
N GLU A 37 -3.43 21.23 3.26
CA GLU A 37 -2.91 21.39 1.89
C GLU A 37 -1.71 20.45 1.64
N SER A 38 -0.83 20.28 2.61
CA SER A 38 0.31 19.36 2.53
C SER A 38 -0.06 17.90 2.71
N LEU A 39 -1.12 17.59 3.46
CA LEU A 39 -1.69 16.25 3.60
C LEU A 39 -2.55 15.82 2.40
N LYS A 40 -2.88 16.72 1.46
CA LYS A 40 -3.53 16.34 0.20
C LYS A 40 -2.64 15.32 -0.52
N PRO A 41 -3.18 14.15 -0.93
CA PRO A 41 -2.40 13.09 -1.56
C PRO A 41 -1.58 13.57 -2.76
N VAL A 42 -2.14 14.52 -3.52
CA VAL A 42 -1.49 15.13 -4.69
C VAL A 42 -0.22 15.89 -4.30
N ASN A 43 -0.23 16.60 -3.17
CA ASN A 43 0.93 17.36 -2.72
C ASN A 43 2.02 16.41 -2.21
N VAL A 44 1.65 15.37 -1.45
CA VAL A 44 2.58 14.30 -1.01
C VAL A 44 3.26 13.63 -2.20
N ILE A 45 2.50 13.23 -3.22
CA ILE A 45 3.05 12.62 -4.45
C ILE A 45 3.99 13.60 -5.16
N ARG A 46 3.64 14.89 -5.23
CA ARG A 46 4.47 15.93 -5.84
C ARG A 46 5.78 16.16 -5.07
N THR A 47 5.77 16.12 -3.75
CA THR A 47 6.98 16.23 -2.91
C THR A 47 7.88 15.02 -3.12
N ILE A 48 7.31 13.80 -3.10
CA ILE A 48 8.04 12.56 -3.40
C ILE A 48 8.67 12.64 -4.79
N ALA A 49 7.93 13.03 -5.83
CA ALA A 49 8.46 13.15 -7.18
C ALA A 49 9.62 14.17 -7.30
N ARG A 50 9.56 15.27 -6.54
CA ARG A 50 10.59 16.30 -6.52
C ARG A 50 11.85 15.83 -5.78
N ASP A 51 11.68 15.16 -4.65
CA ASP A 51 12.77 14.58 -3.84
C ASP A 51 13.50 13.47 -4.61
N LEU A 52 12.77 12.72 -5.44
CA LEU A 52 13.32 11.71 -6.33
C LEU A 52 14.14 12.27 -7.48
N ALA A 53 13.74 13.41 -8.02
CA ALA A 53 14.49 14.09 -9.07
C ALA A 53 15.78 14.74 -8.52
N GLY A 54 15.72 15.30 -7.31
CA GLY A 54 16.80 16.11 -6.73
C GLY A 54 17.94 15.34 -6.06
N SER A 55 17.74 14.07 -5.67
CA SER A 55 18.72 13.34 -4.85
C SER A 55 19.10 11.96 -5.43
N PRO A 56 20.41 11.67 -5.65
CA PRO A 56 20.86 10.35 -6.10
C PRO A 56 20.50 9.22 -5.14
N GLY A 57 20.47 9.48 -3.83
CA GLY A 57 20.14 8.48 -2.81
C GLY A 57 18.66 8.10 -2.79
N VAL A 58 17.77 9.07 -3.04
CA VAL A 58 16.31 8.84 -2.99
C VAL A 58 15.83 8.07 -4.23
N ARG A 59 16.53 8.17 -5.38
CA ARG A 59 16.24 7.34 -6.56
C ARG A 59 16.28 5.85 -6.23
N HIS A 60 17.30 5.41 -5.49
CA HIS A 60 17.42 4.01 -5.10
C HIS A 60 16.25 3.56 -4.22
N GLN A 61 15.76 4.46 -3.35
CA GLN A 61 14.61 4.23 -2.50
C GLN A 61 13.28 4.21 -3.29
N ALA A 62 13.12 5.03 -4.33
CA ALA A 62 11.97 4.91 -5.25
C ALA A 62 12.01 3.67 -6.11
N TYR A 63 13.18 3.24 -6.58
CA TYR A 63 13.24 1.99 -7.33
C TYR A 63 12.78 0.84 -6.43
N ASN A 64 13.25 0.79 -5.19
CA ASN A 64 12.83 -0.24 -4.23
C ASN A 64 11.35 -0.12 -3.86
N ALA A 65 10.84 1.09 -3.60
CA ALA A 65 9.44 1.33 -3.27
C ALA A 65 8.51 1.06 -4.47
N GLY A 66 8.88 1.52 -5.66
CA GLY A 66 8.17 1.30 -6.91
C GLY A 66 8.13 -0.17 -7.30
N LEU A 67 9.24 -0.90 -7.13
CA LEU A 67 9.27 -2.36 -7.29
C LEU A 67 8.33 -3.04 -6.31
N GLY A 68 8.33 -2.64 -5.04
CA GLY A 68 7.39 -3.17 -4.03
C GLY A 68 5.93 -2.89 -4.36
N LEU A 69 5.62 -1.70 -4.89
CA LEU A 69 4.27 -1.33 -5.32
C LEU A 69 3.82 -2.10 -6.56
N VAL A 70 4.68 -2.23 -7.57
CA VAL A 70 4.38 -3.00 -8.78
C VAL A 70 4.23 -4.49 -8.45
N ALA A 71 5.15 -5.05 -7.67
CA ALA A 71 5.08 -6.42 -7.21
C ALA A 71 3.83 -6.66 -6.35
N GLY A 72 3.55 -5.78 -5.39
CA GLY A 72 2.35 -5.84 -4.54
C GLY A 72 1.05 -5.70 -5.34
N PHE A 73 1.02 -4.82 -6.35
CA PHE A 73 -0.12 -4.68 -7.26
C PHE A 73 -0.31 -5.92 -8.13
N ALA A 74 0.77 -6.49 -8.66
CA ALA A 74 0.72 -7.74 -9.40
C ALA A 74 0.22 -8.88 -8.51
N VAL A 75 0.75 -9.03 -7.31
CA VAL A 75 0.28 -10.02 -6.31
C VAL A 75 -1.19 -9.80 -5.99
N ARG A 76 -1.63 -8.57 -5.72
CA ARG A 76 -3.04 -8.25 -5.46
C ARG A 76 -3.93 -8.61 -6.65
N LYS A 77 -3.48 -8.31 -7.88
CA LYS A 77 -4.20 -8.66 -9.11
C LYS A 77 -4.29 -10.18 -9.29
N LEU A 78 -3.24 -10.92 -8.93
CA LEU A 78 -3.21 -12.38 -8.98
C LEU A 78 -4.10 -13.02 -7.90
N LEU A 79 -4.10 -12.49 -6.67
CA LEU A 79 -4.89 -13.04 -5.56
C LEU A 79 -6.40 -12.74 -5.69
N PHE A 80 -6.74 -11.48 -6.03
CA PHE A 80 -8.13 -11.02 -6.02
C PHE A 80 -8.74 -10.89 -7.43
N GLY A 81 -7.93 -10.87 -8.48
CA GLY A 81 -8.38 -10.65 -9.87
C GLY A 81 -8.16 -11.83 -10.82
N ALA A 82 -7.38 -12.85 -10.44
CA ALA A 82 -7.31 -14.07 -11.23
C ALA A 82 -8.63 -14.84 -11.07
N GLY A 83 -9.40 -14.96 -12.14
CA GLY A 83 -10.57 -15.82 -12.20
C GLY A 83 -10.23 -17.28 -11.84
N THR A 84 -11.23 -18.16 -11.83
CA THR A 84 -11.17 -19.60 -11.54
C THR A 84 -10.32 -20.45 -12.52
N GLY A 85 -9.30 -19.85 -13.15
CA GLY A 85 -8.47 -20.44 -14.19
C GLY A 85 -7.11 -21.01 -13.72
N PRO A 86 -6.19 -21.25 -14.68
CA PRO A 86 -4.89 -21.92 -14.45
C PRO A 86 -3.99 -21.20 -13.44
N LEU A 87 -4.14 -19.88 -13.31
CA LEU A 87 -3.30 -19.04 -12.46
C LEU A 87 -3.53 -19.28 -10.96
N LYS A 88 -4.77 -19.61 -10.55
CA LYS A 88 -5.08 -20.05 -9.19
C LYS A 88 -4.45 -21.42 -8.88
N LYS A 89 -4.37 -22.32 -9.87
CA LYS A 89 -3.71 -23.62 -9.70
C LYS A 89 -2.21 -23.46 -9.49
N ILE A 90 -1.58 -22.53 -10.23
CA ILE A 90 -0.15 -22.21 -10.07
C ILE A 90 0.11 -21.60 -8.69
N LEU A 91 -0.69 -20.61 -8.28
CA LEU A 91 -0.56 -19.98 -6.96
C LEU A 91 -0.80 -20.98 -5.81
N GLY A 92 -1.83 -21.83 -5.93
CA GLY A 92 -2.13 -22.85 -4.93
C GLY A 92 -1.02 -23.89 -4.80
N ALA A 93 -0.47 -24.36 -5.92
CA ALA A 93 0.67 -25.28 -5.92
C ALA A 93 1.94 -24.61 -5.36
N ALA A 94 2.22 -23.35 -5.71
CA ALA A 94 3.35 -22.61 -5.17
C ALA A 94 3.23 -22.45 -3.64
N LEU A 95 2.03 -22.17 -3.14
CA LEU A 95 1.76 -22.08 -1.70
C LEU A 95 1.93 -23.45 -1.01
N GLN A 96 1.41 -24.52 -1.60
CA GLN A 96 1.56 -25.89 -1.10
C GLN A 96 3.03 -26.30 -1.01
N VAL A 97 3.84 -25.96 -2.02
CA VAL A 97 5.30 -26.19 -2.04
C VAL A 97 6.00 -25.38 -0.95
N GLY A 98 5.63 -24.10 -0.79
CA GLY A 98 6.21 -23.24 0.25
C GLY A 98 5.93 -23.74 1.66
N ILE A 99 4.70 -24.19 1.95
CA ILE A 99 4.35 -24.73 3.26
C ILE A 99 5.02 -26.10 3.47
N THR A 100 5.06 -26.94 2.44
CA THR A 100 5.62 -28.30 2.53
C THR A 100 7.15 -28.29 2.62
N SER A 101 7.84 -27.31 2.02
CA SER A 101 9.29 -27.15 2.17
C SER A 101 9.67 -26.68 3.57
N LEU A 102 8.87 -25.78 4.16
CA LEU A 102 9.08 -25.28 5.52
C LEU A 102 8.80 -26.33 6.59
N VAL A 103 7.78 -27.17 6.40
CA VAL A 103 7.36 -28.19 7.39
C VAL A 103 8.06 -29.53 7.17
N GLY A 104 8.32 -29.90 5.92
CA GLY A 104 8.72 -31.26 5.54
C GLY A 104 10.19 -31.47 5.26
N GLY A 105 10.99 -30.41 5.03
CA GLY A 105 12.43 -30.50 4.76
C GLY A 105 12.84 -31.42 3.59
N LYS A 106 11.88 -31.83 2.74
CA LYS A 106 12.07 -32.83 1.68
C LYS A 106 12.02 -32.16 0.30
N GLY A 107 13.15 -32.17 -0.40
CA GLY A 107 13.28 -31.68 -1.78
C GLY A 107 12.37 -32.42 -2.78
N ASP A 108 12.00 -33.66 -2.46
CA ASP A 108 11.14 -34.50 -3.31
C ASP A 108 9.74 -33.90 -3.53
N ALA A 109 9.21 -33.20 -2.52
CA ALA A 109 7.90 -32.55 -2.62
C ALA A 109 7.93 -31.36 -3.60
N ILE A 110 9.06 -30.65 -3.66
CA ILE A 110 9.28 -29.54 -4.59
C ILE A 110 9.34 -30.10 -6.03
N GLN A 111 10.07 -31.19 -6.23
CA GLN A 111 10.20 -31.84 -7.54
C GLN A 111 8.86 -32.41 -8.04
N ALA A 112 8.09 -33.06 -7.16
CA ALA A 112 6.77 -33.58 -7.49
C ALA A 112 5.81 -32.47 -7.93
N ALA A 113 5.77 -31.36 -7.19
CA ALA A 113 4.90 -30.23 -7.50
C ALA A 113 5.27 -29.51 -8.80
N TRP A 114 6.55 -29.29 -9.09
CA TRP A 114 6.97 -28.73 -10.39
C TRP A 114 6.62 -29.66 -11.55
N SER A 115 6.75 -30.99 -11.38
CA SER A 115 6.38 -31.96 -12.41
C SER A 115 4.87 -31.99 -12.71
N GLN A 116 4.03 -31.74 -11.69
CA GLN A 116 2.58 -31.65 -11.83
C GLN A 116 2.17 -30.32 -12.46
N LEU A 117 2.84 -29.22 -12.09
CA LEU A 117 2.63 -27.92 -12.70
C LEU A 117 2.98 -27.91 -14.18
N LEU A 118 4.16 -28.40 -14.56
CA LEU A 118 4.58 -28.50 -15.95
C LEU A 118 3.60 -29.32 -16.78
N ARG A 119 3.15 -30.47 -16.26
CA ARG A 119 2.12 -31.28 -16.92
C ARG A 119 0.80 -30.53 -17.07
N SER A 120 0.31 -29.86 -16.02
CA SER A 120 -0.97 -29.14 -16.08
C SER A 120 -0.96 -27.94 -17.05
N VAL A 121 0.20 -27.32 -17.26
CA VAL A 121 0.39 -26.18 -18.17
C VAL A 121 0.65 -26.65 -19.61
N LEU A 122 1.38 -27.74 -19.82
CA LEU A 122 1.70 -28.27 -21.16
C LEU A 122 0.62 -29.19 -21.74
N VAL A 123 -0.12 -29.94 -20.92
CA VAL A 123 -1.10 -30.97 -21.38
C VAL A 123 -2.52 -30.39 -21.49
N GLY A 124 -2.76 -29.15 -21.08
CA GLY A 124 -4.08 -28.53 -21.00
C GLY A 124 -4.78 -28.15 -22.32
N ARG A 125 -4.44 -28.76 -23.48
CA ARG A 125 -5.08 -28.42 -24.76
C ARG A 125 -5.46 -29.59 -25.67
N ASN A 126 -5.71 -30.76 -25.10
CA ASN A 126 -6.43 -31.82 -25.82
C ASN A 126 -7.02 -32.79 -24.81
N HIS A 127 -8.28 -32.58 -24.41
CA HIS A 127 -9.21 -33.62 -23.96
C HIS A 127 -10.61 -32.99 -23.94
N SER A 128 -11.24 -32.96 -25.12
CA SER A 128 -12.69 -32.84 -25.28
C SER A 128 -13.08 -33.53 -26.57
N GLY A 129 -13.97 -34.52 -26.45
CA GLY A 129 -14.77 -35.05 -27.54
C GLY A 129 -14.46 -36.49 -27.92
N GLY A 130 -15.42 -37.38 -27.65
CA GLY A 130 -15.49 -38.67 -28.36
C GLY A 130 -15.94 -39.85 -27.51
N SER A 131 -17.16 -39.79 -26.97
CA SER A 131 -17.93 -41.00 -26.68
C SER A 131 -18.22 -41.73 -28.00
N GLU A 132 -17.78 -42.98 -28.15
CA GLU A 132 -18.37 -43.93 -29.09
C GLU A 132 -18.15 -45.37 -28.62
N THR A 133 -19.18 -46.18 -28.84
CA THR A 133 -19.63 -47.40 -28.15
C THR A 133 -18.81 -48.67 -28.41
N PRO A 134 -18.94 -49.73 -27.58
CA PRO A 134 -18.35 -51.04 -27.84
C PRO A 134 -19.19 -51.81 -28.88
N TYR A 135 -18.51 -52.51 -29.79
CA TYR A 135 -19.10 -53.60 -30.58
C TYR A 135 -19.22 -54.87 -29.75
#